data_AF-A0AAQ3TTQ7-F1
#
_entry.id   AF-A0AAQ3TTQ7-F1
#
_cell.length_a   1.000
_cell.length_b   1.000
_cell.length_c   1.000
_cell.angle_alpha   90.00
_cell.angle_beta   90.00
_cell.angle_gamma   90.00
#
_symmetry.space_group_name_H-M   'P 1'
#
loop_
_entity.id
_entity.type
_entity.pdbx_description
1 polymer ?
#
loop_
_entity_poly.entity_id
_entity_poly.type
_entity_poly.pdbx_seq_one_letter_code
_entity_poly.pdbx_strand_id
1 'polypeptide(L)'
;ALHHNNKEIGAKLLLVLWRTWFVRNELTHSPRQLAIQNSVRFLTDYWETLAGWAKINVDDAFMERTGKGGIGVIIGYDSGGIVLTTWKVLFNASNAKEVEALA
;
A
#
# COMPACT_ATOMS: atom_id res chain seq x y z
N ALA A 1 3.27 10.80 24.14
CA ALA A 1 3.83 9.95 23.07
C ALA A 1 2.90 9.84 21.84
N LEU A 2 1.59 9.61 22.01
CA LEU A 2 0.64 9.32 20.92
C LEU A 2 0.45 10.43 19.85
N HIS A 3 0.69 11.71 20.19
CA HIS A 3 0.51 12.83 19.24
C HIS A 3 1.69 13.05 18.27
N HIS A 4 2.87 12.49 18.55
CA HIS A 4 4.07 12.72 17.73
C HIS A 4 4.04 11.86 16.45
N ASN A 5 3.59 10.60 16.56
CA ASN A 5 3.53 9.66 15.44
C ASN A 5 2.59 10.11 14.32
N ASN A 6 1.41 10.66 14.61
CA ASN A 6 0.45 11.04 13.56
C ASN A 6 0.98 12.14 12.62
N LYS A 7 1.78 13.08 13.15
CA LYS A 7 2.37 14.15 12.33
C LYS A 7 3.46 13.60 11.42
N GLU A 8 4.27 12.68 11.93
CA GLU A 8 5.33 12.03 11.16
C GLU A 8 4.76 11.14 10.05
N ILE A 9 3.69 10.41 10.33
CA ILE A 9 2.99 9.56 9.37
C ILE A 9 2.32 10.39 8.28
N GLY A 10 1.62 11.46 8.67
CA GLY A 10 1.06 12.42 7.72
C GLY A 10 2.14 13.02 6.82
N ALA A 11 3.30 13.36 7.38
CA ALA A 11 4.44 13.84 6.62
C ALA A 11 5.00 12.77 5.66
N LYS A 12 5.10 11.50 6.09
CA LYS A 12 5.54 10.36 5.26
C LYS A 12 4.56 10.08 4.11
N LEU A 13 3.25 10.16 4.34
CA LEU A 13 2.21 10.01 3.32
C LEU A 13 2.24 11.17 2.31
N LEU A 14 2.37 12.40 2.80
CA LEU A 14 2.52 13.58 1.95
C LEU A 14 3.78 13.47 1.08
N LEU A 15 4.88 12.91 1.62
CA LEU A 15 6.11 12.67 0.86
C LEU A 15 5.89 11.70 -0.30
N VAL A 16 5.10 10.63 -0.11
CA VAL A 16 4.76 9.67 -1.18
C VAL A 16 3.89 10.31 -2.23
N LEU A 17 2.80 10.96 -1.81
CA LEU A 17 1.87 11.61 -2.74
C LEU A 17 2.60 12.67 -3.57
N TRP A 18 3.45 13.46 -2.93
CA TRP A 18 4.31 14.43 -3.61
C TRP A 18 5.30 13.75 -4.56
N ARG A 19 5.97 12.67 -4.16
CA ARG A 19 6.93 11.97 -5.02
C ARG A 19 6.26 11.35 -6.24
N THR A 20 5.12 10.68 -6.05
CA THR A 20 4.34 10.10 -7.14
C THR A 20 3.87 11.18 -8.11
N TRP A 21 3.39 12.32 -7.60
CA TRP A 21 3.04 13.47 -8.42
C TRP A 21 4.24 14.04 -9.18
N PHE A 22 5.39 14.19 -8.51
CA PHE A 22 6.63 14.67 -9.13
C PHE A 22 7.07 13.76 -10.28
N VAL A 23 7.10 12.44 -10.04
CA VAL A 23 7.48 11.44 -11.06
C VAL A 23 6.51 11.50 -12.24
N ARG A 24 5.20 11.59 -11.98
CA ARG A 24 4.19 11.78 -13.03
C ARG A 24 4.46 13.06 -13.85
N ASN A 25 4.77 14.17 -13.18
CA ASN A 25 5.02 15.44 -13.86
C ASN A 25 6.27 15.41 -14.72
N GLU A 26 7.35 14.82 -14.24
CA GLU A 26 8.57 14.63 -15.03
C GLU A 26 8.30 13.75 -16.26
N LEU A 27 7.57 12.64 -16.11
CA LEU A 27 7.21 11.76 -17.24
C LEU A 27 6.29 12.46 -18.27
N THR A 28 5.43 13.37 -17.82
CA THR A 28 4.41 13.98 -18.70
C THR A 28 4.90 15.27 -19.37
N HIS A 29 5.73 16.05 -18.68
CA HIS A 29 6.04 17.43 -19.09
C HIS A 29 7.54 17.74 -19.21
N SER A 30 8.44 16.82 -18.83
CA SER A 30 9.88 17.06 -18.86
C SER A 30 10.52 16.30 -20.03
N PRO A 31 11.39 16.93 -20.84
CA PRO A 31 12.21 16.22 -21.82
C PRO A 31 13.35 15.43 -21.17
N ARG A 32 13.50 15.47 -19.84
CA ARG A 32 14.58 14.80 -19.09
C ARG A 32 14.20 13.34 -18.81
N GLN A 33 15.11 12.41 -19.10
CA GLN A 33 14.98 11.04 -18.60
C GLN A 33 15.20 11.02 -17.08
N LEU A 34 14.22 10.48 -16.36
CA LEU A 34 14.36 10.20 -14.93
C LEU A 34 15.46 9.16 -14.73
N ALA A 35 16.48 9.50 -13.92
CA ALA A 35 17.50 8.55 -13.53
C ALA A 35 16.86 7.48 -12.62
N ILE A 36 16.68 6.27 -13.17
CA ILE A 36 16.10 5.11 -12.46
C ILE A 36 16.80 4.89 -11.11
N GLN A 37 18.12 5.13 -11.05
CA GLN A 37 18.91 5.04 -9.81
C GLN A 37 18.39 5.96 -8.68
N ASN A 38 17.93 7.16 -9.00
CA ASN A 38 17.40 8.10 -8.01
C ASN A 38 16.03 7.64 -7.49
N SER A 39 15.21 7.03 -8.34
CA SER A 39 13.92 6.45 -7.95
C SER A 39 14.11 5.19 -7.11
N VAL A 40 15.04 4.31 -7.49
CA VAL A 40 15.39 3.10 -6.72
C VAL A 40 15.91 3.48 -5.35
N ARG A 41 16.88 4.39 -5.26
CA ARG A 41 17.43 4.85 -3.97
C ARG A 41 16.36 5.47 -3.08
N PHE A 42 15.50 6.33 -3.62
CA PHE A 42 14.38 6.90 -2.88
C PHE A 42 13.46 5.81 -2.31
N LEU A 43 13.08 4.82 -3.12
CA LEU A 43 12.20 3.74 -2.69
C LEU A 43 12.85 2.84 -1.65
N THR A 44 14.15 2.55 -1.75
CA THR A 44 14.89 1.79 -0.76
C THR A 44 14.97 2.52 0.58
N ASP A 45 15.35 3.79 0.58
CA ASP A 45 15.44 4.61 1.81
C ASP A 45 14.04 4.78 2.45
N TYR A 46 13.02 4.94 1.62
CA TYR A 46 11.63 5.05 2.06
C TYR A 46 11.09 3.73 2.62
N TRP A 47 11.45 2.60 2.00
CA TRP A 47 11.12 1.26 2.47
C TRP A 47 11.74 0.99 3.84
N GLU A 48 13.01 1.30 4.07
CA GLU A 48 13.65 1.18 5.40
C GLU A 48 12.91 2.01 6.47
N THR A 49 12.37 3.16 6.09
CA THR A 49 11.61 4.05 6.97
C THR A 49 10.19 3.52 7.30
N LEU A 50 9.68 2.55 6.54
CA LEU A 50 8.36 1.92 6.69
C LEU A 50 8.43 0.48 7.22
N ALA A 51 9.40 -0.29 6.75
CA ALA A 51 9.52 -1.74 6.93
C ALA A 51 9.91 -2.14 8.36
N GLY A 52 10.49 -1.22 9.14
CA GLY A 52 10.83 -1.49 10.53
C GLY A 52 9.64 -1.67 11.48
N TRP A 53 8.43 -1.24 11.09
CA TRP A 53 7.28 -1.14 12.03
C TRP A 53 5.91 -1.57 11.46
N ALA A 54 5.79 -1.84 10.16
CA ALA A 54 4.49 -2.08 9.54
C ALA A 54 4.13 -3.58 9.48
N LYS A 55 3.04 -3.96 10.15
CA LYS A 55 2.36 -5.25 10.03
C LYS A 55 1.30 -5.19 8.95
N ILE A 56 1.35 -6.13 8.01
CA ILE A 56 0.30 -6.33 7.00
C ILE A 56 -0.55 -7.51 7.45
N ASN A 57 -1.86 -7.32 7.56
CA ASN A 57 -2.84 -8.38 7.76
C ASN A 57 -3.71 -8.44 6.51
N VAL A 58 -3.86 -9.64 5.97
CA VAL A 58 -4.71 -9.93 4.83
C VAL A 58 -5.73 -10.96 5.27
N ASP A 59 -6.99 -10.75 4.89
CA ASP A 59 -8.08 -11.68 5.15
C ASP A 59 -9.01 -11.71 3.93
N ASP A 60 -9.61 -12.86 3.67
CA ASP A 60 -10.52 -13.04 2.55
C ASP A 60 -11.91 -13.51 3.00
N ALA A 61 -12.87 -13.31 2.11
CA ALA A 61 -14.24 -13.76 2.29
C ALA A 61 -14.77 -14.30 0.97
N PHE A 62 -15.43 -15.45 1.00
CA PHE A 62 -16.02 -16.06 -0.20
C PHE A 62 -17.47 -16.47 0.01
N MET A 63 -18.32 -16.21 -0.99
CA MET A 63 -19.71 -16.61 -1.03
C MET A 63 -19.98 -17.55 -2.21
N GLU A 64 -19.97 -18.86 -1.91
CA GLU A 64 -20.11 -19.94 -2.89
C GLU A 64 -21.35 -19.79 -3.79
N ARG A 65 -22.52 -19.46 -3.21
CA ARG A 65 -23.79 -19.31 -3.94
C ARG A 65 -23.72 -18.31 -5.11
N THR A 66 -22.81 -17.33 -5.05
CA THR A 66 -22.73 -16.26 -6.04
C THR A 66 -21.36 -16.15 -6.72
N GLY A 67 -20.38 -16.96 -6.29
CA GLY A 67 -18.99 -16.84 -6.72
C GLY A 67 -18.34 -15.50 -6.38
N LYS A 68 -18.88 -14.73 -5.42
CA LYS A 68 -18.29 -13.44 -5.02
C LYS A 68 -17.23 -13.67 -3.96
N GLY A 69 -16.06 -13.07 -4.16
CA GLY A 69 -14.97 -13.02 -3.19
C GLY A 69 -14.72 -11.58 -2.74
N GLY A 70 -14.12 -11.41 -1.57
CA GLY A 70 -13.61 -10.16 -1.07
C GLY A 70 -12.24 -10.39 -0.47
N ILE A 71 -11.32 -9.47 -0.71
CA ILE A 71 -10.00 -9.45 -0.08
C ILE A 71 -9.90 -8.15 0.71
N GLY A 72 -9.59 -8.24 1.99
CA GLY A 72 -9.30 -7.12 2.87
C GLY A 72 -7.83 -7.06 3.21
N VAL A 73 -7.22 -5.87 3.11
CA VAL A 73 -5.83 -5.63 3.50
C VAL A 73 -5.79 -4.50 4.52
N ILE A 74 -5.14 -4.76 5.65
CA ILE A 74 -4.84 -3.77 6.69
C ILE A 74 -3.33 -3.69 6.86
N ILE A 75 -2.78 -2.50 6.62
CA ILE A 75 -1.40 -2.17 6.96
C ILE A 75 -1.45 -1.33 8.22
N GLY A 76 -0.87 -1.82 9.30
CA GLY A 76 -0.82 -1.16 10.59
C GLY A 76 0.55 -1.28 11.23
N TYR A 77 0.69 -0.78 12.45
CA TYR A 77 1.86 -0.96 13.28
C TYR A 77 1.71 -2.20 14.16
N ASP A 78 2.83 -2.72 14.64
CA ASP A 78 2.87 -3.73 15.72
C ASP A 78 2.11 -3.30 17.00
N SER A 79 2.10 -1.98 17.28
CA SER A 79 1.37 -1.34 18.38
C SER A 79 -0.16 -1.26 18.19
N GLY A 80 -0.68 -1.73 17.06
CA GLY A 80 -2.12 -1.76 16.75
C GLY A 80 -2.67 -0.51 16.07
N GLY A 81 -1.85 0.51 15.78
CA GLY A 81 -2.26 1.65 14.97
C GLY A 81 -2.43 1.28 13.49
N ILE A 82 -3.41 1.87 12.79
CA ILE A 82 -3.67 1.56 11.37
C ILE A 82 -3.10 2.66 10.48
N VAL A 83 -2.36 2.27 9.45
CA VAL A 83 -1.79 3.18 8.43
C VAL A 83 -2.71 3.26 7.22
N LEU A 84 -3.14 2.10 6.72
CA LEU A 84 -3.95 2.00 5.51
C LEU A 84 -4.86 0.77 5.57
N THR A 85 -6.09 0.94 5.08
CA THR A 85 -7.02 -0.15 4.82
C THR A 85 -7.44 -0.09 3.36
N THR A 86 -7.46 -1.21 2.68
CA THR A 86 -8.04 -1.34 1.34
C THR A 86 -8.77 -2.66 1.21
N TRP A 87 -9.68 -2.74 0.25
CA TRP A 87 -10.42 -3.95 -0.04
C TRP A 87 -10.66 -4.07 -1.54
N LYS A 88 -10.83 -5.30 -2.02
CA LYS A 88 -11.12 -5.61 -3.41
C LYS A 88 -12.21 -6.67 -3.49
N VAL A 89 -13.21 -6.44 -4.34
CA VAL A 89 -14.21 -7.45 -4.69
C VAL A 89 -13.69 -8.27 -5.86
N LEU A 90 -13.82 -9.58 -5.74
CA LEU A 90 -13.64 -10.53 -6.83
C LEU A 90 -15.02 -11.03 -7.27
N PHE A 91 -15.20 -11.12 -8.58
CA PHE A 91 -16.39 -11.69 -9.19
C PHE A 91 -16.02 -13.01 -9.87
N ASN A 92 -16.95 -13.97 -9.82
CA ASN A 92 -16.81 -15.28 -10.45
C ASN A 92 -15.61 -16.11 -9.94
N ALA A 93 -15.26 -15.99 -8.66
CA ALA A 93 -14.33 -16.91 -8.02
C ALA A 93 -14.96 -18.31 -7.91
N SER A 94 -14.16 -19.32 -8.19
CA SER A 94 -14.60 -20.71 -8.30
C SER A 94 -14.72 -21.39 -6.93
N ASN A 95 -13.93 -20.95 -5.95
CA ASN A 95 -13.92 -21.47 -4.57
C ASN A 95 -13.14 -20.53 -3.62
N ALA A 96 -13.22 -20.79 -2.32
CA ALA A 96 -12.51 -20.02 -1.30
C ALA A 96 -10.98 -20.06 -1.45
N LYS A 97 -10.39 -21.20 -1.83
CA LYS A 97 -8.93 -21.32 -2.01
C LYS A 97 -8.40 -20.40 -3.11
N GLU A 98 -9.18 -20.16 -4.16
CA GLU A 98 -8.83 -19.20 -5.20
C GLU A 98 -8.77 -17.78 -4.64
N VAL A 99 -9.72 -17.40 -3.78
CA VAL A 99 -9.76 -16.08 -3.14
C VAL A 99 -8.61 -15.93 -2.16
N GLU A 100 -8.36 -16.93 -1.30
CA GLU A 100 -7.19 -17.00 -0.40
C GLU A 100 -5.87 -16.85 -1.17
N ALA A 101 -5.71 -17.49 -2.32
CA ALA A 101 -4.49 -17.41 -3.11
C ALA A 101 -4.26 -16.05 -3.81
N LEU A 102 -5.33 -15.26 -3.96
CA LEU A 102 -5.28 -13.92 -4.54
C LEU A 102 -5.10 -12.83 -3.47
N ALA A 103 -5.24 -13.19 -2.20
CA ALA A 103 -5.08 -12.34 -1.04
C ALA A 103 -3.58 -12.19 -0.68
#